data_AF-X0UJU7-F1
#
_entry.id   AF-X0UJU7-F1
#
_cell.length_a   1.000
_cell.length_b   1.000
_cell.length_c   1.000
_cell.angle_alpha   90.00
_cell.angle_beta   90.00
_cell.angle_gamma   90.00
#
_symmetry.space_group_name_H-M   'P 1'
#
loop_
_entity.id
_entity.type
_entity.pdbx_description
1 polymer ?
#
loop_
_entity_poly.entity_id
_entity_poly.type
_entity_poly.pdbx_seq_one_letter_code
_entity_poly.pdbx_strand_id
1 'polypeptide(L)' 'MTKAKEEHYRRLERMYASAPVNEYYAPTMRVSEGRAEVTIPMRPDFFHAGGAV' A
#
# COMPACT_ATOMS: atom_id res chain seq x y z
N MET A 1 -13.23 18.29 -1.79
CA MET A 1 -12.48 17.72 -2.94
C MET A 1 -13.47 17.45 -4.08
N THR A 2 -13.04 17.53 -5.34
CA THR A 2 -13.91 17.24 -6.49
C THR A 2 -14.05 15.72 -6.67
N LYS A 3 -15.23 15.26 -7.12
CA LYS A 3 -15.51 13.82 -7.36
C LYS A 3 -14.51 13.18 -8.34
N ALA A 4 -13.99 13.95 -9.29
CA ALA A 4 -12.98 13.49 -10.25
C ALA A 4 -11.61 13.20 -9.61
N LYS A 5 -11.17 14.03 -8.65
CA LYS A 5 -9.92 13.78 -7.90
C LYS A 5 -10.02 12.51 -7.06
N GLU A 6 -11.14 12.31 -6.37
CA GLU A 6 -11.36 11.09 -5.58
C GLU A 6 -11.28 9.83 -6.44
N GLU A 7 -11.97 9.81 -7.60
CA GLU A 7 -11.92 8.67 -8.50
C GLU A 7 -10.51 8.42 -9.06
N HIS A 8 -9.75 9.48 -9.35
CA HIS A 8 -8.36 9.36 -9.74
C HIS A 8 -7.52 8.69 -8.64
N TYR A 9 -7.67 9.11 -7.39
CA TYR A 9 -6.95 8.49 -6.25
C TYR A 9 -7.33 7.02 -6.07
N ARG A 10 -8.61 6.66 -6.20
CA ARG A 10 -9.04 5.25 -6.16
C ARG A 10 -8.44 4.41 -7.28
N ARG A 11 -8.23 4.98 -8.47
CA ARG A 11 -7.54 4.28 -9.56
C ARG A 11 -6.06 4.06 -9.26
N LEU A 12 -5.39 5.02 -8.64
CA LEU A 12 -3.99 4.86 -8.21
C LEU A 12 -3.84 3.80 -7.11
N GLU A 13 -4.74 3.81 -6.12
CA GLU A 13 -4.79 2.78 -5.08
C GLU A 13 -5.02 1.39 -5.68
N ARG A 14 -5.95 1.25 -6.63
CA ARG A 14 -6.19 -0.02 -7.36
C ARG A 14 -5.01 -0.46 -8.21
N MET A 15 -4.34 0.49 -8.88
CA MET A 15 -3.13 0.22 -9.65
C MET A 15 -2.04 -0.37 -8.75
N TYR A 16 -1.76 0.27 -7.61
CA TYR A 16 -0.80 -0.25 -6.64
C TYR A 16 -1.22 -1.63 -6.16
N ALA A 17 -2.47 -1.80 -5.71
CA ALA A 17 -3.00 -3.06 -5.20
C ALA A 17 -2.86 -4.24 -6.18
N SER A 18 -2.87 -3.98 -7.49
CA SER A 18 -2.73 -5.02 -8.52
C SER A 18 -1.32 -5.62 -8.68
N ALA A 19 -0.29 -5.04 -8.04
CA ALA A 19 1.07 -5.56 -8.14
C ALA A 19 1.19 -6.94 -7.45
N PRO A 20 1.73 -7.98 -8.10
CA PRO A 20 1.83 -9.34 -7.54
C PRO A 20 2.57 -9.41 -6.19
N VAL A 21 3.52 -8.51 -5.97
CA VAL A 21 4.27 -8.41 -4.72
C VAL A 21 3.37 -8.13 -3.50
N ASN A 22 2.19 -7.54 -3.71
CA ASN A 22 1.23 -7.28 -2.65
C ASN A 22 0.53 -8.53 -2.15
N GLU A 23 0.60 -9.65 -2.88
CA GLU A 23 0.12 -10.94 -2.37
C GLU A 23 0.90 -11.37 -1.12
N TYR A 24 2.20 -11.06 -1.09
CA TYR A 24 3.07 -11.40 0.04
C TYR A 24 3.00 -10.38 1.17
N TYR A 25 3.15 -9.10 0.85
CA TYR A 25 3.21 -8.04 1.87
C TYR A 25 1.85 -7.59 2.37
N ALA A 26 0.77 -7.86 1.63
CA ALA A 26 -0.60 -7.45 1.93
C ALA A 26 -0.73 -6.00 2.45
N PRO A 27 -0.16 -4.99 1.76
CA PRO A 27 -0.20 -3.61 2.22
C PRO A 27 -1.59 -3.00 2.09
N THR A 28 -1.83 -1.93 2.85
CA THR A 28 -2.88 -0.95 2.55
C THR A 28 -2.26 0.31 1.96
N MET A 29 -2.98 0.97 1.04
CA MET A 29 -2.55 2.23 0.44
C MET A 29 -3.66 3.28 0.53
N ARG A 30 -3.27 4.52 0.82
CA ARG A 30 -4.12 5.70 0.72
C ARG A 30 -3.45 6.76 -0.13
N VAL A 31 -4.16 7.25 -1.14
CA VAL A 31 -3.70 8.37 -1.97
C VAL A 31 -4.52 9.62 -1.64
N SER A 32 -3.81 10.73 -1.51
CA SER A 32 -4.39 12.06 -1.31
C SER A 32 -3.61 13.10 -2.12
N GLU A 33 -4.01 14.37 -2.03
CA GLU A 33 -3.34 15.45 -2.74
C GLU A 33 -1.86 15.55 -2.37
N GLY A 34 -0.98 15.32 -3.35
CA GLY A 34 0.47 15.36 -3.17
C GLY A 34 1.06 14.28 -2.26
N ARG A 35 0.29 13.24 -1.89
CA ARG A 35 0.74 12.20 -0.95
C ARG A 35 0.21 10.82 -1.31
N ALA A 36 1.09 9.83 -1.18
CA ALA A 36 0.77 8.42 -1.16
C ALA A 36 1.30 7.82 0.13
N GLU A 37 0.46 7.13 0.88
CA GLU A 37 0.85 6.43 2.11
C GLU A 37 0.59 4.94 1.93
N VAL A 38 1.60 4.14 2.24
CA VAL A 38 1.55 2.68 2.20
C VAL A 38 1.84 2.16 3.60
N THR A 39 1.01 1.25 4.11
CA THR A 39 1.21 0.58 5.39
C THR A 39 1.33 -0.92 5.17
N ILE A 40 2.42 -1.51 5.66
CA ILE A 40 2.67 -2.95 5.62
C ILE A 40 2.55 -3.50 7.05
N PRO A 41 1.68 -4.49 7.30
CA PRO A 41 1.61 -5.12 8.61
C PRO A 41 2.88 -5.93 8.89
N MET A 42 3.54 -5.70 10.02
CA MET A 42 4.73 -6.46 10.42
C MET A 42 4.34 -7.90 10.77
N ARG A 43 5.06 -8.87 10.19
CA ARG A 43 4.83 -10.31 10.37
C ARG A 43 6.16 -11.03 10.63
N PRO A 44 6.18 -12.16 11.37
CA PRO A 44 7.41 -12.88 11.70
C PRO A 44 8.23 -13.37 10.51
N ASP A 45 7.61 -13.63 9.37
CA ASP A 45 8.27 -14.01 8.12
C ASP A 45 9.05 -12.86 7.47
N PHE A 46 8.94 -11.64 8.00
CA PHE A 46 9.77 -10.50 7.58
C PHE A 46 11.04 -10.37 8.42
N PHE A 47 11.24 -11.19 9.45
CA PHE A 47 12.40 -11.06 10.34
C PHE A 47 13.65 -11.58 9.65
N HIS A 48 14.77 -10.88 9.84
CA HIS A 48 16.07 -11.46 9.52
C HIS A 48 16.40 -12.57 10.53
N ALA A 49 17.51 -13.29 10.34
CA ALA A 49 17.90 -14.43 11.18
C ALA A 49 18.05 -14.14 12.69
N GLY A 50 18.08 -12.87 13.10
CA GLY A 50 18.14 -12.44 14.49
C GLY A 50 16.76 -12.27 15.14
N GLY A 51 15.67 -12.59 14.44
CA GLY A 51 14.31 -12.58 14.98
C GLY A 51 13.67 -11.20 15.05
N ALA A 52 14.23 -10.20 14.35
CA ALA A 52 13.69 -8.85 14.22
C ALA A 52 14.06 -8.26 12.84
N VAL A 53 13.72 -6.98 12.62
CA VAL A 53 14.21 -6.15 11.49
C VAL A 53 15.09 -5.06 12.06
#